data_AF-A0A914BAT5-F1
#
_entry.id   AF-A0A914BAT5-F1
#
_cell.length_a   1.000
_cell.length_b   1.000
_cell.length_c   1.000
_cell.angle_alpha   90.00
_cell.angle_beta   90.00
_cell.angle_gamma   90.00
#
_symmetry.space_group_name_H-M   'P 1'
#
loop_
_entity.id
_entity.type
_entity.pdbx_description
1 polymer ?
#
loop_
_entity_poly.entity_id
_entity_poly.type
_entity_poly.pdbx_seq_one_letter_code
_entity_poly.pdbx_strand_id
1 'polypeptide(L)'
;MCAANASSSLGVDVSLERPTLLFERYTAKGHHKRQRYYACSACRDRKDCNFFQSADEKVSEARSKVREEYNRAQQPWKSHEDFYQRMEATNDLSPQKRRFCQDCSLLLRLSEAGEHAEHTVRSGLSDDALRQPSHLLVPLENSKTNAQYLFSTKSTEFLMSTVKKLGFNRVLCVGVPRLHEAIQAKRSCGLSSLLLDIDHRYGQFYPPTLFCRYNMFNHHFFEGEPSRDVCREFLHRNHGDDVVVVTDPPFGGRVEILVEVLKKIMELWKEGADGPDSPAELPVMWIFPYFLEHRIFEGLPSFVMLDYKVEYENHPLFQSSKKACKKGSPVRIFTNIIPSKIVLPASDGYRFCEECSRYVSPENVHCKDCKSCTSKDGSTYTHCKLCNRCVKPVTVHCLDSLLTARNQPNLEKRVLPLCFEINGASLSVTARVQVRYQWKAVYVHCQSCQQCALPDHQCDRQKDKVGCHICGSLDHKRRDCPEQFNKVFRHKKRRKDSS
;
A
#
# COMPACT_ATOMS: atom_id res chain seq x y z
N MET A 1 9.26 -17.12 8.03
CA MET A 1 8.78 -16.28 6.92
C MET A 1 9.19 -16.81 5.53
N CYS A 2 10.19 -17.69 5.37
CA CYS A 2 10.62 -18.16 4.03
C CYS A 2 11.29 -19.54 4.11
N ALA A 3 10.83 -20.53 3.34
CA ALA A 3 11.46 -21.86 3.24
C ALA A 3 12.42 -21.96 2.04
N ALA A 4 13.42 -22.84 2.14
CA ALA A 4 14.35 -23.17 1.06
C ALA A 4 13.84 -24.41 0.31
N ASN A 5 14.02 -24.46 -1.01
CA ASN A 5 13.68 -25.65 -1.81
C ASN A 5 14.79 -26.71 -1.70
N ALA A 6 14.40 -27.97 -1.49
CA ALA A 6 15.17 -29.13 -1.94
C ALA A 6 14.74 -29.45 -3.39
N SER A 7 15.70 -29.69 -4.28
CA SER A 7 15.45 -29.85 -5.71
C SER A 7 14.52 -31.04 -6.03
N SER A 8 13.46 -30.81 -6.80
CA SER A 8 12.76 -31.85 -7.54
C SER A 8 12.79 -31.53 -9.04
N SER A 9 12.92 -32.55 -9.88
CA SER A 9 13.31 -32.44 -11.30
C SER A 9 12.19 -32.00 -12.25
N LEU A 10 11.19 -31.23 -11.80
CA LEU A 10 10.05 -30.83 -12.61
C LEU A 10 9.66 -29.37 -12.34
N GLY A 11 10.21 -28.44 -13.12
CA GLY A 11 9.57 -27.24 -13.69
C GLY A 11 8.84 -26.18 -12.83
N VAL A 12 8.34 -26.50 -11.64
CA VAL A 12 7.66 -25.61 -10.69
C VAL A 12 7.89 -26.18 -9.28
N ASP A 13 9.07 -25.94 -8.70
CA ASP A 13 9.39 -26.41 -7.34
C ASP A 13 8.84 -25.43 -6.29
N VAL A 14 7.73 -25.81 -5.65
CA VAL A 14 7.10 -25.11 -4.51
C VAL A 14 7.54 -25.80 -3.21
N SER A 15 8.38 -25.16 -2.38
CA SER A 15 8.51 -25.60 -0.98
C SER A 15 7.26 -25.23 -0.20
N LEU A 16 6.63 -26.24 0.41
CA LEU A 16 5.26 -26.20 0.94
C LEU A 16 5.02 -25.27 2.15
N GLU A 17 6.03 -24.73 2.82
CA GLU A 17 5.77 -24.13 4.15
C GLU A 17 5.94 -22.61 4.25
N ARG A 18 6.41 -21.89 3.21
CA ARG A 18 6.39 -20.40 3.13
C ARG A 18 7.02 -19.95 1.80
N PRO A 19 6.24 -19.73 0.72
CA PRO A 19 6.82 -19.47 -0.58
C PRO A 19 7.52 -18.10 -0.63
N THR A 20 8.75 -18.12 -1.13
CA THR A 20 9.54 -16.92 -1.45
C THR A 20 9.18 -16.40 -2.82
N LEU A 21 9.64 -15.19 -3.15
CA LEU A 21 9.53 -14.66 -4.50
C LEU A 21 10.85 -14.83 -5.25
N LEU A 22 10.77 -15.31 -6.48
CA LEU A 22 11.91 -15.36 -7.40
C LEU A 22 12.11 -13.98 -8.05
N PHE A 23 13.31 -13.42 -7.90
CA PHE A 23 13.72 -12.17 -8.51
C PHE A 23 14.81 -12.41 -9.54
N GLU A 24 14.80 -11.63 -10.62
CA GLU A 24 15.93 -11.54 -11.54
C GLU A 24 16.53 -10.13 -11.48
N ARG A 25 17.87 -10.06 -11.38
CA ARG A 25 18.60 -8.79 -11.38
C ARG A 25 19.47 -8.68 -12.62
N TYR A 26 19.32 -7.57 -13.33
CA TYR A 26 20.19 -7.18 -14.43
C TYR A 26 21.35 -6.30 -13.88
N THR A 27 22.59 -6.76 -14.04
CA THR A 27 23.78 -5.97 -13.68
C THR A 27 24.20 -5.06 -14.84
N ALA A 28 24.15 -3.75 -14.63
CA ALA A 28 24.38 -2.72 -15.65
C ALA A 28 25.87 -2.47 -16.00
N LYS A 29 26.69 -3.52 -16.17
CA LYS A 29 28.09 -3.37 -16.61
C LYS A 29 28.49 -4.47 -17.59
N GLY A 30 28.16 -4.29 -18.88
CA GLY A 30 28.80 -4.97 -20.03
C GLY A 30 28.69 -6.49 -20.13
N HIS A 31 28.23 -7.18 -19.08
CA HIS A 31 28.02 -8.61 -19.03
C HIS A 31 26.59 -8.87 -18.58
N HIS A 32 25.82 -9.53 -19.44
CA HIS A 32 24.49 -10.05 -19.15
C HIS A 32 24.54 -11.22 -18.16
N LYS A 33 25.20 -11.08 -17.00
CA LYS A 33 25.04 -12.04 -15.92
C LYS A 33 23.68 -11.81 -15.27
N ARG A 34 22.70 -12.60 -15.71
CA ARG A 34 21.37 -12.71 -15.11
C ARG A 34 21.54 -13.45 -13.79
N GLN A 35 21.39 -12.74 -12.67
CA GLN A 35 21.35 -13.38 -11.35
C GLN A 35 19.90 -13.53 -10.92
N ARG A 36 19.45 -14.79 -10.84
CA ARG A 36 18.14 -15.16 -10.28
C ARG A 36 18.30 -15.58 -8.83
N TYR A 37 17.41 -15.11 -7.96
CA TYR A 37 17.48 -15.40 -6.52
C TYR A 37 16.10 -15.33 -5.87
N TYR A 38 15.89 -16.13 -4.83
CA TYR A 38 14.73 -16.09 -3.98
C TYR A 38 14.93 -15.11 -2.82
N ALA A 39 13.90 -14.34 -2.48
CA ALA A 39 13.87 -13.47 -1.32
C ALA A 39 12.47 -13.43 -0.67
N CYS A 40 12.38 -12.81 0.51
CA CYS A 40 11.13 -12.74 1.27
C CYS A 40 9.99 -12.11 0.47
N SER A 41 8.79 -12.70 0.59
CA SER A 41 7.58 -12.23 -0.07
C SER A 41 6.95 -11.03 0.63
N ALA A 42 6.93 -11.03 1.97
CA ALA A 42 6.22 -10.03 2.77
C ALA A 42 7.12 -8.99 3.45
N CYS A 43 8.44 -9.21 3.55
CA CYS A 43 9.37 -8.28 4.20
C CYS A 43 10.34 -7.68 3.19
N ARG A 44 10.38 -6.35 3.12
CA ARG A 44 11.29 -5.62 2.21
C ARG A 44 12.66 -5.38 2.83
N ASP A 45 12.76 -5.33 4.15
CA ASP A 45 14.02 -5.16 4.86
C ASP A 45 14.65 -6.53 5.16
N ARG A 46 15.91 -6.70 4.71
CA ARG A 46 16.68 -7.91 5.01
C ARG A 46 17.02 -8.05 6.50
N LYS A 47 16.86 -6.97 7.28
CA LYS A 47 16.99 -7.02 8.73
C LYS A 47 15.84 -7.77 9.40
N ASP A 48 14.63 -7.62 8.84
CA ASP A 48 13.42 -8.24 9.39
C ASP A 48 13.21 -9.65 8.81
N CYS A 49 13.59 -9.87 7.55
CA CYS A 49 13.75 -11.22 7.00
C CYS A 49 14.98 -11.31 6.10
N ASN A 50 16.03 -11.96 6.60
CA ASN A 50 17.32 -12.09 5.92
C ASN A 50 17.37 -13.16 4.83
N PHE A 51 16.24 -13.72 4.40
CA PHE A 51 16.23 -14.80 3.42
C PHE A 51 16.79 -14.36 2.07
N PHE A 52 17.79 -15.08 1.60
CA PHE A 52 18.35 -14.97 0.28
C PHE A 52 18.91 -16.33 -0.13
N GLN A 53 18.55 -16.77 -1.33
CA GLN A 53 19.06 -18.00 -1.92
C GLN A 53 19.20 -17.79 -3.43
N SER A 54 20.34 -18.11 -4.03
CA SER A 54 20.46 -18.03 -5.49
C SER A 54 19.64 -19.14 -6.14
N ALA A 55 19.02 -18.89 -7.29
CA ALA A 55 18.12 -19.86 -7.90
C ALA A 55 18.82 -21.16 -8.35
N ASP A 56 20.12 -21.06 -8.63
CA ASP A 56 21.05 -22.12 -9.02
C ASP A 56 21.78 -22.76 -7.82
N GLU A 57 21.58 -22.24 -6.62
CA GLU A 57 22.21 -22.74 -5.41
C GLU A 57 21.55 -24.03 -4.92
N LYS A 58 22.29 -25.14 -4.94
CA LYS A 58 21.87 -26.38 -4.27
C LYS A 58 21.99 -26.22 -2.76
N VAL A 59 20.89 -26.46 -2.05
CA VAL A 59 20.84 -26.38 -0.58
C VAL A 59 21.12 -27.76 -0.01
N SER A 60 22.10 -27.87 0.89
CA SER A 60 22.36 -29.12 1.62
C SER A 60 21.24 -29.42 2.61
N GLU A 61 21.02 -30.69 2.92
CA GLU A 61 20.01 -31.11 3.91
C GLU A 61 20.22 -30.44 5.26
N ALA A 62 21.47 -30.32 5.73
CA ALA A 62 21.79 -29.65 6.98
C ALA A 62 21.33 -28.19 6.98
N ARG A 63 21.54 -27.46 5.87
CA ARG A 63 21.09 -26.07 5.74
C ARG A 63 19.57 -25.95 5.63
N SER A 64 18.90 -26.94 5.01
CA SER A 64 17.42 -26.99 4.99
C SER A 64 16.87 -27.15 6.40
N LYS A 65 17.38 -28.12 7.17
CA LYS A 65 16.96 -28.38 8.56
C LYS A 65 17.13 -27.15 9.46
N VAL A 66 18.30 -26.50 9.42
CA VAL A 66 18.54 -25.26 10.17
C VAL A 66 17.54 -24.16 9.77
N ARG A 67 17.17 -24.08 8.49
CA ARG A 67 16.21 -23.09 8.02
C ARG A 67 14.77 -23.40 8.45
N GLU A 68 14.39 -24.67 8.43
CA GLU A 68 13.10 -25.16 8.93
C GLU A 68 12.94 -24.88 10.43
N GLU A 69 13.96 -25.18 11.23
CA GLU A 69 13.99 -24.86 12.66
C GLU A 69 13.85 -23.35 12.91
N TYR A 70 14.62 -22.54 12.19
CA TYR A 70 14.46 -21.08 12.24
C TYR A 70 13.03 -20.65 11.88
N ASN A 71 12.47 -21.19 10.80
CA ASN A 71 11.11 -20.84 10.38
C ASN A 71 10.04 -21.24 11.41
N ARG A 72 10.23 -22.38 12.09
CA ARG A 72 9.38 -22.88 13.17
C ARG A 72 9.47 -21.98 14.40
N ALA A 73 10.67 -21.53 14.78
CA ALA A 73 10.87 -20.58 15.87
C ALA A 73 10.26 -19.20 15.60
N GLN A 74 10.04 -18.84 14.33
CA GLN A 74 9.33 -17.60 13.93
C GLN A 74 7.81 -17.78 13.81
N GLN A 75 7.26 -18.94 14.17
CA GLN A 75 5.82 -19.14 14.26
C GLN A 75 5.28 -18.58 15.58
N PRO A 76 3.99 -18.21 15.63
CA PRO A 76 3.32 -18.01 16.90
C PRO A 76 3.53 -19.24 17.79
N TRP A 77 3.76 -19.02 19.09
CA TRP A 77 4.12 -20.08 20.03
C TRP A 77 2.95 -21.02 20.37
N LYS A 78 1.75 -20.73 19.86
CA LYS A 78 0.55 -21.55 19.96
C LYS A 78 -0.22 -21.54 18.64
N SER A 79 -1.12 -22.51 18.47
CA SER A 79 -2.01 -22.57 17.31
C SER A 79 -3.04 -21.45 17.32
N HIS A 80 -3.72 -21.21 16.19
CA HIS A 80 -4.84 -20.26 16.13
C HIS A 80 -5.94 -20.67 17.12
N GLU A 81 -6.32 -21.94 17.17
CA GLU A 81 -7.34 -22.44 18.09
C GLU A 81 -6.99 -22.14 19.56
N ASP A 82 -5.75 -22.39 19.96
CA ASP A 82 -5.28 -22.07 21.32
C ASP A 82 -5.34 -20.57 21.65
N PHE A 83 -5.09 -19.71 20.66
CA PHE A 83 -5.24 -18.26 20.82
C PHE A 83 -6.72 -17.88 20.96
N TYR A 84 -7.60 -18.47 20.15
CA TYR A 84 -9.03 -18.18 20.20
C TYR A 84 -9.68 -18.65 21.52
N GLN A 85 -9.23 -19.76 22.10
CA GLN A 85 -9.64 -20.19 23.45
C GLN A 85 -9.40 -19.12 24.52
N ARG A 86 -8.47 -18.17 24.32
CA ARG A 86 -8.30 -17.03 25.23
C ARG A 86 -9.48 -16.07 25.16
N MET A 87 -10.08 -15.87 24.00
CA MET A 87 -11.28 -15.05 23.84
C MET A 87 -12.49 -15.73 24.45
N GLU A 88 -12.65 -17.05 24.29
CA GLU A 88 -13.72 -17.79 24.99
C GLU A 88 -13.58 -17.66 26.51
N ALA A 89 -12.40 -17.95 27.05
CA ALA A 89 -12.11 -17.78 28.47
C ALA A 89 -12.27 -16.32 28.93
N THR A 90 -12.07 -15.33 28.06
CA THR A 90 -12.28 -13.91 28.38
C THR A 90 -13.77 -13.56 28.40
N ASN A 91 -14.58 -14.12 27.50
CA ASN A 91 -16.02 -13.89 27.44
C ASN A 91 -16.74 -14.46 28.67
N ASP A 92 -16.25 -15.58 29.22
CA ASP A 92 -16.76 -16.19 30.45
C ASP A 92 -16.52 -15.35 31.72
N LEU A 93 -15.63 -14.35 31.64
CA LEU A 93 -15.36 -13.43 32.74
C LEU A 93 -16.30 -12.23 32.71
N SER A 94 -16.63 -11.70 33.89
CA SER A 94 -17.23 -10.37 34.04
C SER A 94 -16.31 -9.29 33.48
N PRO A 95 -16.81 -8.21 32.84
CA PRO A 95 -15.98 -7.17 32.22
C PRO A 95 -14.82 -6.65 33.07
N GLN A 96 -15.02 -6.47 34.38
CA GLN A 96 -14.01 -5.96 35.32
C GLN A 96 -12.80 -6.88 35.49
N LYS A 97 -12.99 -8.18 35.26
CA LYS A 97 -11.94 -9.21 35.37
C LYS A 97 -11.17 -9.42 34.08
N ARG A 98 -11.67 -8.91 32.95
CA ARG A 98 -11.04 -9.06 31.63
C ARG A 98 -9.84 -8.14 31.50
N ARG A 99 -8.74 -8.68 30.98
CA ARG A 99 -7.45 -7.98 30.87
C ARG A 99 -6.79 -8.25 29.53
N PHE A 100 -6.16 -7.24 28.98
CA PHE A 100 -5.35 -7.33 27.77
C PHE A 100 -3.99 -6.68 28.00
N CYS A 101 -2.92 -7.45 27.80
CA CYS A 101 -1.56 -6.94 27.88
C CYS A 101 -1.17 -6.30 26.54
N GLN A 102 -0.85 -5.02 26.54
CA GLN A 102 -0.44 -4.30 25.34
C GLN A 102 0.95 -4.73 24.87
N ASP A 103 1.89 -4.92 25.81
CA ASP A 103 3.28 -5.28 25.50
C ASP A 103 3.38 -6.65 24.83
N CYS A 104 2.63 -7.64 25.33
CA CYS A 104 2.54 -8.97 24.73
C CYS A 104 1.48 -9.07 23.62
N SER A 105 0.65 -8.05 23.45
CA SER A 105 -0.53 -8.06 22.57
C SER A 105 -1.45 -9.28 22.80
N LEU A 106 -1.78 -9.56 24.07
CA LEU A 106 -2.38 -10.82 24.49
C LEU A 106 -3.56 -10.63 25.45
N LEU A 107 -4.68 -11.32 25.20
CA LEU A 107 -5.76 -11.52 26.17
C LEU A 107 -5.29 -12.44 27.29
N LEU A 108 -5.33 -11.93 28.52
CA LEU A 108 -4.78 -12.63 29.69
C LEU A 108 -5.82 -13.51 30.36
N ARG A 109 -5.42 -14.73 30.71
CA ARG A 109 -6.14 -15.56 31.68
C ARG A 109 -5.90 -15.02 33.09
N LEU A 110 -6.82 -15.29 34.01
CA LEU A 110 -6.68 -14.82 35.40
C LEU A 110 -5.38 -15.31 36.07
N SER A 111 -4.96 -16.54 35.76
CA SER A 111 -3.73 -17.14 36.28
C SER A 111 -2.45 -16.47 35.78
N GLU A 112 -2.49 -15.78 34.65
CA GLU A 112 -1.32 -15.14 34.00
C GLU A 112 -1.10 -13.72 34.53
N ALA A 113 -1.97 -13.20 35.40
CA ALA A 113 -1.87 -11.83 35.89
C ALA A 113 -0.53 -11.50 36.58
N GLY A 114 0.08 -12.46 37.27
CA GLY A 114 1.36 -12.26 37.96
C GLY A 114 2.55 -12.11 37.00
N GLU A 115 2.56 -12.88 35.91
CA GLU A 115 3.62 -12.83 34.89
C GLU A 115 3.62 -11.51 34.10
N HIS A 116 2.50 -10.77 34.15
CA HIS A 116 2.31 -9.50 33.47
C HIS A 116 2.22 -8.30 34.43
N ALA A 117 2.70 -8.42 35.68
CA ALA A 117 2.61 -7.37 36.68
C ALA A 117 3.35 -6.08 36.27
N GLU A 118 4.50 -6.21 35.61
CA GLU A 118 5.34 -5.10 35.14
C GLU A 118 4.99 -4.65 33.70
N HIS A 119 3.97 -5.25 33.08
CA HIS A 119 3.55 -4.92 31.72
C HIS A 119 2.44 -3.87 31.69
N THR A 120 2.29 -3.21 30.55
CA THR A 120 1.18 -2.31 30.28
C THR A 120 -0.10 -3.12 30.04
N VAL A 121 -0.97 -3.20 31.05
CA VAL A 121 -2.21 -4.00 31.01
C VAL A 121 -3.45 -3.11 31.04
N ARG A 122 -4.32 -3.30 30.05
CA ARG A 122 -5.66 -2.68 30.01
C ARG A 122 -6.65 -3.63 30.67
N SER A 123 -7.26 -3.18 31.78
CA SER A 123 -8.26 -3.94 32.54
C SER A 123 -9.67 -3.41 32.29
N GLY A 124 -10.70 -4.18 32.63
CA GLY A 124 -12.08 -3.73 32.55
C GLY A 124 -12.61 -3.68 31.10
N LEU A 125 -12.34 -4.72 30.31
CA LEU A 125 -12.70 -4.73 28.89
C LEU A 125 -14.21 -4.98 28.70
N SER A 126 -14.90 -4.04 28.05
CA SER A 126 -16.28 -4.23 27.61
C SER A 126 -16.35 -5.19 26.42
N ASP A 127 -17.56 -5.71 26.15
CA ASP A 127 -17.78 -6.53 24.95
C ASP A 127 -17.51 -5.73 23.66
N ASP A 128 -17.84 -4.43 23.66
CA ASP A 128 -17.55 -3.54 22.53
C ASP A 128 -16.06 -3.41 22.26
N ALA A 129 -15.24 -3.31 23.31
CA ALA A 129 -13.79 -3.24 23.16
C ALA A 129 -13.22 -4.53 22.55
N LEU A 130 -13.75 -5.70 22.93
CA LEU A 130 -13.32 -6.99 22.36
C LEU A 130 -13.76 -7.17 20.90
N ARG A 131 -14.88 -6.56 20.49
CA ARG A 131 -15.34 -6.52 19.09
C ARG A 131 -14.55 -5.56 18.20
N GLN A 132 -13.60 -4.81 18.77
CA GLN A 132 -12.81 -3.81 18.07
C GLN A 132 -11.29 -4.04 18.29
N PRO A 133 -10.72 -5.19 17.89
CA PRO A 133 -9.33 -5.54 18.23
C PRO A 133 -8.30 -4.54 17.73
N SER A 134 -8.52 -3.86 16.60
CA SER A 134 -7.62 -2.82 16.09
C SER A 134 -7.52 -1.57 16.99
N HIS A 135 -8.38 -1.42 17.99
CA HIS A 135 -8.26 -0.40 19.05
C HIS A 135 -7.56 -0.92 20.32
N LEU A 136 -7.38 -2.24 20.44
CA LEU A 136 -6.62 -2.88 21.52
C LEU A 136 -5.18 -3.14 21.11
N LEU A 137 -4.98 -3.65 19.90
CA LEU A 137 -3.69 -3.96 19.31
C LEU A 137 -2.96 -2.67 18.94
N VAL A 138 -1.72 -2.55 19.38
CA VAL A 138 -0.83 -1.49 18.90
C VAL A 138 -0.55 -1.74 17.40
N PRO A 139 -0.80 -0.77 16.50
CA PRO A 139 -0.60 -0.94 15.07
C PRO A 139 0.86 -1.21 14.71
N LEU A 140 1.10 -2.15 13.81
CA LEU A 140 2.44 -2.46 13.30
C LEU A 140 2.78 -1.53 12.10
N GLU A 141 3.10 -0.28 12.40
CA GLU A 141 3.23 0.80 11.40
C GLU A 141 4.52 0.75 10.55
N ASN A 142 5.42 -0.20 10.79
CA ASN A 142 6.65 -0.30 10.02
C ASN A 142 6.33 -0.55 8.53
N SER A 143 6.51 0.49 7.71
CA SER A 143 6.24 0.51 6.27
C SER A 143 7.03 -0.52 5.44
N LYS A 144 8.03 -1.18 6.01
CA LYS A 144 8.85 -2.20 5.32
C LYS A 144 8.42 -3.65 5.60
N THR A 145 7.57 -3.86 6.60
CA THR A 145 7.08 -5.18 7.00
C THR A 145 5.56 -5.23 6.91
N ASN A 146 4.87 -4.75 7.94
CA ASN A 146 3.43 -4.90 8.08
C ASN A 146 2.66 -3.70 7.49
N ALA A 147 3.23 -2.49 7.57
CA ALA A 147 2.63 -1.25 7.06
C ALA A 147 1.13 -1.11 7.44
N GLN A 148 0.78 -1.46 8.68
CA GLN A 148 -0.61 -1.54 9.11
C GLN A 148 -1.22 -0.15 9.23
N TYR A 149 -1.89 0.31 8.17
CA TYR A 149 -2.65 1.54 8.17
C TYR A 149 -4.12 1.21 8.35
N LEU A 150 -4.71 1.81 9.39
CA LEU A 150 -6.08 1.53 9.79
C LEU A 150 -7.00 2.60 9.20
N PHE A 151 -8.04 2.17 8.48
CA PHE A 151 -9.04 3.08 7.92
C PHE A 151 -9.65 3.97 9.00
N SER A 152 -9.88 5.23 8.64
CA SER A 152 -10.70 6.13 9.42
C SER A 152 -12.11 5.59 9.60
N THR A 153 -12.75 5.94 10.72
CA THR A 153 -14.18 5.65 10.95
C THR A 153 -15.03 6.03 9.73
N LYS A 154 -14.79 7.20 9.14
CA LYS A 154 -15.50 7.69 7.94
C LYS A 154 -15.32 6.80 6.72
N SER A 155 -14.09 6.38 6.41
CA SER A 155 -13.83 5.50 5.27
C SER A 155 -14.38 4.10 5.49
N THR A 156 -14.31 3.58 6.71
CA THR A 156 -14.92 2.30 7.09
C THR A 156 -16.43 2.31 6.89
N GLU A 157 -17.13 3.36 7.36
CA GLU A 157 -18.57 3.50 7.18
C GLU A 157 -18.97 3.67 5.72
N PHE A 158 -18.19 4.42 4.95
CA PHE A 158 -18.38 4.54 3.51
C PHE A 158 -18.29 3.18 2.81
N LEU A 159 -17.23 2.40 3.06
CA LEU A 159 -17.05 1.08 2.44
C LEU A 159 -18.20 0.14 2.80
N MET A 160 -18.52 0.01 4.09
CA MET A 160 -19.58 -0.86 4.57
C MET A 160 -20.96 -0.48 3.99
N SER A 161 -21.30 0.81 3.98
CA SER A 161 -22.57 1.28 3.42
C SER A 161 -22.64 1.12 1.90
N THR A 162 -21.52 1.31 1.20
CA THR A 162 -21.43 1.12 -0.26
C THR A 162 -21.65 -0.34 -0.63
N VAL A 163 -20.92 -1.26 0.02
CA VAL A 163 -21.07 -2.71 -0.19
C VAL A 163 -22.53 -3.13 -0.03
N LYS A 164 -23.18 -2.70 1.06
CA LYS A 164 -24.59 -3.02 1.31
C LYS A 164 -25.54 -2.43 0.27
N LYS A 165 -25.34 -1.18 -0.15
CA LYS A 165 -26.16 -0.53 -1.20
C LYS A 165 -26.03 -1.18 -2.56
N LEU A 166 -24.87 -1.79 -2.84
CA LEU A 166 -24.63 -2.56 -4.07
C LEU A 166 -25.28 -3.95 -4.02
N GLY A 167 -25.86 -4.36 -2.90
CA GLY A 167 -26.57 -5.64 -2.74
C GLY A 167 -25.68 -6.81 -2.33
N PHE A 168 -24.43 -6.56 -1.92
CA PHE A 168 -23.56 -7.62 -1.41
C PHE A 168 -23.93 -7.97 0.04
N ASN A 169 -23.84 -9.26 0.36
CA ASN A 169 -24.07 -9.81 1.71
C ASN A 169 -22.77 -10.32 2.35
N ARG A 170 -21.72 -10.55 1.55
CA ARG A 170 -20.45 -11.14 2.01
C ARG A 170 -19.26 -10.29 1.60
N VAL A 171 -18.35 -10.06 2.54
CA VAL A 171 -17.13 -9.27 2.32
C VAL A 171 -15.89 -10.08 2.67
N LEU A 172 -15.11 -10.47 1.66
CA LEU A 172 -13.78 -11.02 1.89
C LEU A 172 -12.82 -9.86 2.18
N CYS A 173 -12.44 -9.71 3.45
CA CYS A 173 -11.59 -8.65 3.95
C CYS A 173 -10.13 -9.08 3.88
N VAL A 174 -9.35 -8.56 2.92
CA VAL A 174 -7.93 -8.91 2.76
C VAL A 174 -7.04 -7.76 3.24
N GLY A 175 -6.47 -7.89 4.44
CA GLY A 175 -5.66 -6.84 5.06
C GLY A 175 -6.46 -5.60 5.52
N VAL A 176 -7.77 -5.74 5.76
CA VAL A 176 -8.66 -4.62 6.15
C VAL A 176 -9.37 -4.89 7.48
N PRO A 177 -8.63 -5.04 8.60
CA PRO A 177 -9.20 -5.44 9.88
C PRO A 177 -10.29 -4.50 10.40
N ARG A 178 -10.16 -3.18 10.17
CA ARG A 178 -11.16 -2.17 10.56
C ARG A 178 -12.53 -2.38 9.92
N LEU A 179 -12.54 -2.77 8.65
CA LEU A 179 -13.79 -3.04 7.94
C LEU A 179 -14.42 -4.34 8.46
N HIS A 180 -13.61 -5.37 8.66
CA HIS A 180 -14.08 -6.63 9.25
C HIS A 180 -14.70 -6.40 10.63
N GLU A 181 -14.02 -5.66 11.50
CA GLU A 181 -14.52 -5.28 12.83
C GLU A 181 -15.86 -4.54 12.78
N ALA A 182 -15.99 -3.54 11.90
CA ALA A 182 -17.22 -2.78 11.78
C ALA A 182 -18.41 -3.65 11.32
N ILE A 183 -18.16 -4.60 10.42
CA ILE A 183 -19.16 -5.59 9.97
C ILE A 183 -19.57 -6.50 11.14
N GLN A 184 -18.59 -7.07 11.85
CA GLN A 184 -18.84 -7.98 12.98
C GLN A 184 -19.55 -7.28 14.16
N ALA A 185 -19.25 -6.00 14.40
CA ALA A 185 -19.88 -5.20 15.44
C ALA A 185 -21.34 -4.84 15.10
N LYS A 186 -21.65 -4.61 13.81
CA LYS A 186 -23.00 -4.24 13.35
C LYS A 186 -23.75 -5.47 12.80
N ARG A 187 -24.00 -6.49 13.62
CA ARG A 187 -24.71 -7.73 13.20
C ARG A 187 -26.07 -7.48 12.53
N SER A 188 -26.78 -6.42 12.91
CA SER A 188 -28.05 -6.02 12.29
C SER A 188 -27.92 -5.52 10.84
N CYS A 189 -26.69 -5.28 10.35
CA CYS A 189 -26.49 -4.83 8.98
C CYS A 189 -26.64 -5.96 7.95
N GLY A 190 -26.68 -7.24 8.35
CA GLY A 190 -26.87 -8.38 7.45
C GLY A 190 -25.65 -8.74 6.61
N LEU A 191 -24.52 -8.03 6.78
CA LEU A 191 -23.26 -8.39 6.15
C LEU A 191 -22.53 -9.45 6.98
N SER A 192 -21.86 -10.36 6.28
CA SER A 192 -20.87 -11.27 6.85
C SER A 192 -19.48 -10.96 6.29
N SER A 193 -18.44 -11.29 7.05
CA SER A 193 -17.06 -11.04 6.64
C SER A 193 -16.11 -12.15 7.08
N LEU A 194 -15.09 -12.40 6.26
CA LEU A 194 -13.93 -13.24 6.56
C LEU A 194 -12.68 -12.37 6.48
N LEU A 195 -11.81 -12.38 7.48
CA LEU A 195 -10.56 -11.63 7.50
C LEU A 195 -9.38 -12.51 7.09
N LEU A 196 -8.70 -12.14 6.00
CA LEU A 196 -7.40 -12.66 5.60
C LEU A 196 -6.33 -11.63 5.97
N ASP A 197 -5.49 -11.90 6.97
CA ASP A 197 -4.41 -10.99 7.38
C ASP A 197 -3.14 -11.75 7.76
N ILE A 198 -1.98 -11.12 7.62
CA ILE A 198 -0.70 -11.70 8.04
C ILE A 198 -0.49 -11.58 9.55
N ASP A 199 -1.16 -10.61 10.19
CA ASP A 199 -1.08 -10.33 11.61
C ASP A 199 -1.87 -11.36 12.42
N HIS A 200 -1.17 -12.43 12.81
CA HIS A 200 -1.71 -13.51 13.65
C HIS A 200 -2.34 -13.07 14.97
N ARG A 201 -2.05 -11.85 15.46
CA ARG A 201 -2.62 -11.34 16.73
C ARG A 201 -4.14 -11.22 16.67
N TYR A 202 -4.73 -11.08 15.48
CA TYR A 202 -6.18 -11.09 15.29
C TYR A 202 -6.82 -12.46 15.54
N GLY A 203 -6.06 -13.56 15.40
CA GLY A 203 -6.55 -14.92 15.61
C GLY A 203 -7.00 -15.19 17.05
N GLN A 204 -6.55 -14.41 18.03
CA GLN A 204 -7.07 -14.53 19.39
C GLN A 204 -8.49 -13.96 19.55
N PHE A 205 -8.95 -13.08 18.66
CA PHE A 205 -10.27 -12.42 18.76
C PHE A 205 -11.33 -13.06 17.87
N TYR A 206 -10.90 -13.78 16.83
CA TYR A 206 -11.78 -14.37 15.83
C TYR A 206 -11.51 -15.87 15.70
N PRO A 207 -12.57 -16.70 15.61
CA PRO A 207 -12.41 -18.13 15.38
C PRO A 207 -11.80 -18.39 13.99
N PRO A 208 -11.28 -19.60 13.73
CA PRO A 208 -10.80 -20.03 12.40
C PRO A 208 -11.81 -19.84 11.26
N THR A 209 -13.11 -19.78 11.58
CA THR A 209 -14.18 -19.55 10.61
C THR A 209 -14.34 -18.08 10.18
N LEU A 210 -13.72 -17.13 10.90
CA LEU A 210 -13.79 -15.69 10.63
C LEU A 210 -12.43 -15.04 10.38
N PHE A 211 -11.32 -15.75 10.64
CA PHE A 211 -9.97 -15.28 10.40
C PHE A 211 -9.11 -16.40 9.82
N CYS A 212 -8.34 -16.09 8.79
CA CYS A 212 -7.27 -16.96 8.31
C CYS A 212 -5.97 -16.17 8.25
N ARG A 213 -4.89 -16.74 8.78
CA ARG A 213 -3.59 -16.11 8.66
C ARG A 213 -3.11 -16.30 7.22
N TYR A 214 -2.90 -15.19 6.53
CA TYR A 214 -2.73 -15.18 5.09
C TYR A 214 -1.66 -14.18 4.64
N ASN A 215 -0.87 -14.56 3.64
CA ASN A 215 0.13 -13.68 3.03
C ASN A 215 -0.30 -13.24 1.61
N MET A 216 -0.66 -11.98 1.51
CA MET A 216 -1.13 -11.33 0.27
C MET A 216 -0.06 -11.13 -0.81
N PHE A 217 1.21 -11.45 -0.56
CA PHE A 217 2.26 -11.39 -1.57
C PHE A 217 2.55 -12.72 -2.27
N ASN A 218 2.02 -13.82 -1.76
CA ASN A 218 2.28 -15.15 -2.32
C ASN A 218 1.09 -16.11 -2.26
N HIS A 219 -0.08 -15.64 -1.82
CA HIS A 219 -1.30 -16.45 -1.69
C HIS A 219 -1.14 -17.65 -0.73
N HIS A 220 -0.35 -17.49 0.33
CA HIS A 220 -0.09 -18.56 1.29
C HIS A 220 -1.00 -18.46 2.52
N PHE A 221 -1.69 -19.56 2.83
CA PHE A 221 -2.42 -19.78 4.08
C PHE A 221 -1.50 -20.52 5.07
N PHE A 222 -1.25 -19.93 6.24
CA PHE A 222 -0.25 -20.46 7.16
C PHE A 222 -0.70 -21.74 7.88
N GLU A 223 -2.01 -21.94 8.01
CA GLU A 223 -2.64 -23.13 8.58
C GLU A 223 -2.96 -24.18 7.49
N GLY A 224 -2.51 -23.97 6.25
CA GLY A 224 -2.65 -24.92 5.14
C GLY A 224 -4.06 -25.02 4.56
N GLU A 225 -4.40 -26.20 4.04
CA GLU A 225 -5.69 -26.47 3.39
C GLU A 225 -6.91 -26.12 4.26
N PRO A 226 -6.95 -26.39 5.59
CA PRO A 226 -8.12 -26.02 6.40
C PRO A 226 -8.49 -24.53 6.32
N SER A 227 -7.51 -23.62 6.36
CA SER A 227 -7.79 -22.18 6.20
C SER A 227 -8.10 -21.79 4.76
N ARG A 228 -7.49 -22.48 3.78
CA ARG A 228 -7.85 -22.29 2.36
C ARG A 228 -9.28 -22.72 2.09
N ASP A 229 -9.74 -23.81 2.70
CA ASP A 229 -11.10 -24.34 2.58
C ASP A 229 -12.12 -23.36 3.15
N VAL A 230 -11.86 -22.76 4.33
CA VAL A 230 -12.71 -21.69 4.89
C VAL A 230 -12.87 -20.53 3.90
N CYS A 231 -11.78 -20.09 3.27
CA CYS A 231 -11.83 -19.04 2.25
C CYS A 231 -12.62 -19.47 1.01
N ARG A 232 -12.38 -20.69 0.51
CA ARG A 232 -13.08 -21.27 -0.64
C ARG A 232 -14.58 -21.34 -0.39
N GLU A 233 -14.99 -21.93 0.73
CA GLU A 233 -16.40 -22.03 1.12
C GLU A 233 -17.04 -20.65 1.25
N PHE A 234 -16.34 -19.67 1.83
CA PHE A 234 -16.86 -18.30 1.93
C PHE A 234 -17.12 -17.67 0.56
N LEU A 235 -16.22 -17.90 -0.41
CA LEU A 235 -16.35 -17.42 -1.78
C LEU A 235 -17.45 -18.16 -2.56
N HIS A 236 -17.58 -19.48 -2.39
CA HIS A 236 -18.48 -20.34 -3.17
C HIS A 236 -19.94 -20.34 -2.69
N ARG A 237 -20.22 -19.86 -1.48
CA ARG A 237 -21.60 -19.70 -0.99
C ARG A 237 -22.48 -19.00 -2.03
N ASN A 238 -23.75 -19.40 -2.11
CA ASN A 238 -24.72 -18.86 -3.08
C ASN A 238 -24.16 -18.81 -4.52
N HIS A 239 -23.45 -19.87 -4.96
CA HIS A 239 -22.86 -19.93 -6.31
C HIS A 239 -21.92 -18.77 -6.65
N GLY A 240 -21.23 -18.22 -5.64
CA GLY A 240 -20.37 -17.07 -5.83
C GLY A 240 -21.08 -15.72 -5.93
N ASP A 241 -22.41 -15.66 -5.84
CA ASP A 241 -23.16 -14.41 -5.84
C ASP A 241 -23.03 -13.66 -4.52
N ASP A 242 -23.31 -12.35 -4.55
CA ASP A 242 -23.40 -11.44 -3.40
C ASP A 242 -22.10 -11.25 -2.56
N VAL A 243 -20.96 -11.72 -3.08
CA VAL A 243 -19.63 -11.50 -2.46
C VAL A 243 -18.83 -10.40 -3.14
N VAL A 244 -18.10 -9.63 -2.33
CA VAL A 244 -17.11 -8.65 -2.80
C VAL A 244 -15.81 -8.81 -2.02
N VAL A 245 -14.68 -8.64 -2.72
CA VAL A 245 -13.36 -8.56 -2.07
C VAL A 245 -13.03 -7.10 -1.78
N VAL A 246 -12.63 -6.81 -0.54
CA VAL A 246 -12.06 -5.51 -0.18
C VAL A 246 -10.64 -5.73 0.29
N THR A 247 -9.67 -5.09 -0.38
CA THR A 247 -8.23 -5.32 -0.11
C THR A 247 -7.47 -4.02 0.01
N ASP A 248 -6.59 -3.93 1.01
CA ASP A 248 -5.67 -2.80 1.24
C ASP A 248 -4.23 -3.29 1.48
N PRO A 249 -3.53 -3.66 0.40
CA PRO A 249 -2.19 -4.21 0.53
C PRO A 249 -1.14 -3.13 0.85
N PRO A 250 -0.01 -3.49 1.48
CA PRO A 250 1.07 -2.55 1.76
C PRO A 250 1.52 -1.80 0.50
N PHE A 251 1.55 -0.46 0.56
CA PHE A 251 1.92 0.40 -0.58
C PHE A 251 3.35 0.20 -1.08
N GLY A 252 4.22 -0.36 -0.24
CA GLY A 252 5.55 -0.79 -0.65
C GLY A 252 5.56 -2.05 -1.52
N GLY A 253 4.47 -2.79 -1.61
CA GLY A 253 4.36 -3.99 -2.43
C GLY A 253 4.72 -3.76 -3.90
N ARG A 254 5.18 -4.81 -4.58
CA ARG A 254 5.25 -4.82 -6.05
C ARG A 254 3.84 -5.06 -6.59
N VAL A 255 3.29 -4.09 -7.32
CA VAL A 255 1.92 -4.14 -7.85
C VAL A 255 1.70 -5.38 -8.70
N GLU A 256 2.71 -5.75 -9.48
CA GLU A 256 2.67 -6.90 -10.38
C GLU A 256 2.38 -8.20 -9.62
N ILE A 257 2.91 -8.33 -8.39
CA ILE A 257 2.71 -9.51 -7.54
C ILE A 257 1.31 -9.50 -6.92
N LEU A 258 0.86 -8.33 -6.47
CA LEU A 258 -0.46 -8.16 -5.88
C LEU A 258 -1.57 -8.44 -6.92
N VAL A 259 -1.36 -8.05 -8.18
CA VAL A 259 -2.23 -8.43 -9.30
C VAL A 259 -2.32 -9.95 -9.42
N GLU A 260 -1.19 -10.66 -9.46
CA GLU A 260 -1.19 -12.12 -9.62
C GLU A 260 -1.84 -12.84 -8.42
N VAL A 261 -1.64 -12.35 -7.20
CA VAL A 261 -2.32 -12.89 -6.02
C VAL A 261 -3.83 -12.62 -6.07
N LEU A 262 -4.25 -11.45 -6.53
CA LEU A 262 -5.67 -11.13 -6.66
C LEU A 262 -6.33 -11.99 -7.75
N LYS A 263 -5.65 -12.26 -8.87
CA LYS A 263 -6.10 -13.21 -9.90
C LYS A 263 -6.31 -14.61 -9.32
N LYS A 264 -5.41 -15.09 -8.45
CA LYS A 264 -5.61 -16.39 -7.75
C LYS A 264 -6.86 -16.43 -6.88
N ILE A 265 -7.21 -15.32 -6.22
CA ILE A 265 -8.47 -15.22 -5.48
C ILE A 265 -9.67 -15.25 -6.43
N MET A 266 -9.58 -14.56 -7.57
CA MET A 266 -10.63 -14.59 -8.61
C MET A 266 -10.80 -15.99 -9.20
N GLU A 267 -9.70 -16.71 -9.49
CA GLU A 267 -9.69 -18.10 -9.94
C GLU A 267 -10.34 -19.03 -8.91
N LEU A 268 -9.94 -18.91 -7.64
CA LEU A 268 -10.55 -19.68 -6.54
C LEU A 268 -12.06 -19.43 -6.46
N TRP A 269 -12.53 -18.20 -6.62
CA TRP A 269 -13.95 -17.89 -6.65
C TRP A 269 -14.65 -18.53 -7.87
N LYS A 270 -14.03 -18.47 -9.06
CA LYS A 270 -14.59 -19.05 -10.30
C LYS A 270 -14.83 -20.55 -10.22
N GLU A 271 -14.06 -21.28 -9.40
CA GLU A 271 -14.27 -22.72 -9.16
C GLU A 271 -15.68 -23.05 -8.65
N GLY A 272 -16.34 -22.12 -7.94
CA GLY A 272 -17.68 -22.30 -7.38
C GLY A 272 -18.75 -21.37 -7.93
N ALA A 273 -18.40 -20.53 -8.91
CA ALA A 273 -19.36 -19.75 -9.70
C ALA A 273 -20.04 -20.64 -10.76
N ASP A 274 -20.82 -20.07 -11.68
CA ASP A 274 -21.49 -20.74 -12.82
C ASP A 274 -20.52 -21.41 -13.86
N GLY A 275 -19.37 -21.89 -13.41
CA GLY A 275 -18.35 -22.57 -14.18
C GLY A 275 -17.26 -21.63 -14.73
N PRO A 276 -16.15 -22.22 -15.24
CA PRO A 276 -15.00 -21.48 -15.73
C PRO A 276 -15.30 -20.59 -16.95
N ASP A 277 -16.36 -20.91 -17.70
CA ASP A 277 -16.78 -20.20 -18.92
C ASP A 277 -17.71 -19.00 -18.62
N SER A 278 -18.10 -18.79 -17.35
CA SER A 278 -18.93 -17.64 -16.98
C SER A 278 -18.19 -16.33 -17.25
N PRO A 279 -18.83 -15.35 -17.91
CA PRO A 279 -18.25 -14.03 -18.11
C PRO A 279 -18.22 -13.20 -16.82
N ALA A 280 -18.81 -13.71 -15.72
CA ALA A 280 -18.83 -13.03 -14.45
C ALA A 280 -17.42 -12.87 -13.87
N GLU A 281 -17.12 -11.68 -13.39
CA GLU A 281 -15.91 -11.39 -12.64
C GLU A 281 -16.26 -11.17 -11.17
N LEU A 282 -15.43 -11.71 -10.27
CA LEU A 282 -15.49 -11.41 -8.85
C LEU A 282 -15.44 -9.89 -8.63
N PRO A 283 -16.43 -9.28 -7.95
CA PRO A 283 -16.37 -7.86 -7.62
C PRO A 283 -15.25 -7.56 -6.62
N VAL A 284 -14.42 -6.58 -6.93
CA VAL A 284 -13.28 -6.19 -6.08
C VAL A 284 -13.24 -4.69 -5.84
N MET A 285 -12.92 -4.29 -4.61
CA MET A 285 -12.48 -2.95 -4.23
C MET A 285 -11.04 -3.02 -3.72
N TRP A 286 -10.08 -2.67 -4.56
CA TRP A 286 -8.66 -2.59 -4.22
C TRP A 286 -8.29 -1.15 -3.83
N ILE A 287 -8.03 -0.94 -2.55
CA ILE A 287 -7.58 0.34 -2.00
C ILE A 287 -6.07 0.48 -2.24
N PHE A 288 -5.65 1.49 -3.00
CA PHE A 288 -4.24 1.69 -3.33
C PHE A 288 -3.91 3.13 -3.78
N PRO A 289 -2.63 3.56 -3.78
CA PRO A 289 -2.27 4.92 -4.20
C PRO A 289 -2.49 5.19 -5.69
N TYR A 290 -3.11 6.34 -6.01
CA TYR A 290 -3.51 6.68 -7.40
C TYR A 290 -2.36 6.70 -8.41
N PHE A 291 -1.14 7.01 -7.97
CA PHE A 291 0.02 7.14 -8.87
C PHE A 291 0.54 5.79 -9.38
N LEU A 292 -0.01 4.67 -8.90
CA LEU A 292 0.28 3.31 -9.38
C LEU A 292 -0.81 2.75 -10.30
N GLU A 293 -1.81 3.56 -10.67
CA GLU A 293 -2.95 3.16 -11.51
C GLU A 293 -2.54 2.44 -12.81
N HIS A 294 -1.48 2.90 -13.49
CA HIS A 294 -1.03 2.33 -14.77
C HIS A 294 -0.69 0.85 -14.63
N ARG A 295 -0.02 0.46 -13.54
CA ARG A 295 0.36 -0.93 -13.30
C ARG A 295 -0.81 -1.80 -12.92
N ILE A 296 -1.81 -1.22 -12.24
CA ILE A 296 -3.04 -1.92 -11.89
C ILE A 296 -3.81 -2.21 -13.18
N PHE A 297 -4.02 -1.21 -14.04
CA PHE A 297 -4.76 -1.37 -15.29
C PHE A 297 -4.05 -2.28 -16.31
N GLU A 298 -2.72 -2.27 -16.35
CA GLU A 298 -1.93 -3.22 -17.15
C GLU A 298 -2.21 -4.68 -16.73
N GLY A 299 -2.34 -4.92 -15.41
CA GLY A 299 -2.58 -6.25 -14.86
C GLY A 299 -4.06 -6.67 -14.78
N LEU A 300 -4.96 -5.70 -14.66
CA LEU A 300 -6.40 -5.85 -14.47
C LEU A 300 -7.15 -4.80 -15.33
N PRO A 301 -7.33 -5.05 -16.64
CA PRO A 301 -7.88 -4.06 -17.56
C PRO A 301 -9.34 -3.67 -17.31
N SER A 302 -10.12 -4.53 -16.64
CA SER A 302 -11.51 -4.23 -16.26
C SER A 302 -11.63 -3.23 -15.10
N PHE A 303 -10.53 -2.93 -14.42
CA PHE A 303 -10.55 -2.06 -13.25
C PHE A 303 -10.54 -0.58 -13.66
N VAL A 304 -11.24 0.22 -12.87
CA VAL A 304 -11.27 1.68 -12.96
C VAL A 304 -11.01 2.28 -11.59
N MET A 305 -10.54 3.53 -11.57
CA MET A 305 -10.25 4.24 -10.32
C MET A 305 -11.39 5.20 -9.96
N LEU A 306 -11.93 5.06 -8.74
CA LEU A 306 -12.89 5.99 -8.17
C LEU A 306 -12.20 7.23 -7.62
N ASP A 307 -12.91 8.35 -7.57
CA ASP A 307 -12.39 9.62 -7.03
C ASP A 307 -12.39 9.68 -5.49
N TYR A 308 -13.00 8.71 -4.82
CA TYR A 308 -13.10 8.67 -3.37
C TYR A 308 -11.71 8.61 -2.72
N LYS A 309 -11.43 9.59 -1.86
CA LYS A 309 -10.18 9.69 -1.10
C LYS A 309 -10.31 8.86 0.18
N VAL A 310 -9.63 7.71 0.22
CA VAL A 310 -9.62 6.84 1.40
C VAL A 310 -8.71 7.44 2.46
N GLU A 311 -9.22 7.62 3.69
CA GLU A 311 -8.51 8.23 4.82
C GLU A 311 -8.17 7.20 5.91
N TYR A 312 -7.05 7.44 6.60
CA TYR A 312 -6.49 6.55 7.62
C TYR A 312 -6.27 7.27 8.95
N GLU A 313 -6.53 6.61 10.09
CA GLU A 313 -6.37 7.21 11.43
C GLU A 313 -4.91 7.41 11.83
N ASN A 314 -4.02 6.51 11.37
CA ASN A 314 -2.65 6.43 11.84
C ASN A 314 -1.60 6.75 10.78
N HIS A 315 -1.97 7.49 9.71
CA HIS A 315 -1.01 7.95 8.71
C HIS A 315 -1.02 9.48 8.51
N PRO A 316 0.08 10.20 8.82
CA PRO A 316 0.11 11.66 8.84
C PRO A 316 -0.10 12.31 7.47
N LEU A 317 0.16 11.60 6.36
CA LEU A 317 -0.03 12.13 5.00
C LEU A 317 -1.38 11.72 4.37
N PHE A 318 -2.16 10.83 5.01
CA PHE A 318 -3.41 10.27 4.44
C PHE A 318 -4.66 10.70 5.23
N GLN A 319 -4.65 11.92 5.74
CA GLN A 319 -5.75 12.54 6.49
C GLN A 319 -6.20 13.84 5.84
N SER A 320 -7.33 14.37 6.30
CA SER A 320 -7.87 15.69 5.92
C SER A 320 -7.80 16.73 7.06
N SER A 321 -6.99 16.49 8.10
CA SER A 321 -6.85 17.37 9.29
C SER A 321 -6.01 18.63 9.03
N LYS A 322 -6.01 19.61 9.96
CA LYS A 322 -5.23 20.87 9.86
C LYS A 322 -3.70 20.67 9.68
N LYS A 323 -3.17 19.49 10.03
CA LYS A 323 -1.76 19.09 9.83
C LYS A 323 -1.56 18.26 8.55
N ALA A 324 -2.62 17.99 7.80
CA ALA A 324 -2.61 17.06 6.70
C ALA A 324 -2.22 17.70 5.36
N CYS A 325 -2.03 16.84 4.36
CA CYS A 325 -1.76 17.29 3.00
C CYS A 325 -2.94 18.14 2.51
N LYS A 326 -2.70 19.40 2.12
CA LYS A 326 -3.72 20.33 1.55
C LYS A 326 -4.52 19.74 0.38
N LYS A 327 -4.01 18.65 -0.21
CA LYS A 327 -4.49 17.94 -1.39
C LYS A 327 -5.32 16.67 -1.06
N GLY A 328 -5.45 16.32 0.22
CA GLY A 328 -6.10 15.10 0.70
C GLY A 328 -5.24 13.86 0.54
N SER A 329 -5.80 12.70 0.93
CA SER A 329 -5.14 11.40 0.79
C SER A 329 -4.84 11.07 -0.69
N PRO A 330 -3.70 10.42 -1.01
CA PRO A 330 -3.40 9.89 -2.34
C PRO A 330 -3.99 8.48 -2.57
N VAL A 331 -4.67 7.90 -1.60
CA VAL A 331 -5.21 6.54 -1.69
C VAL A 331 -6.62 6.58 -2.28
N ARG A 332 -6.88 5.73 -3.29
CA ARG A 332 -8.14 5.62 -4.03
C ARG A 332 -8.63 4.17 -4.02
N ILE A 333 -9.83 3.95 -4.52
CA ILE A 333 -10.41 2.62 -4.73
C ILE A 333 -10.32 2.29 -6.23
N PHE A 334 -9.70 1.17 -6.55
CA PHE A 334 -9.70 0.55 -7.86
C PHE A 334 -10.69 -0.61 -7.88
N THR A 335 -11.57 -0.68 -8.88
CA THR A 335 -12.66 -1.66 -8.88
C THR A 335 -13.10 -2.01 -10.30
N ASN A 336 -13.59 -3.23 -10.51
CA ASN A 336 -14.32 -3.65 -11.70
C ASN A 336 -15.84 -3.44 -11.58
N ILE A 337 -16.33 -2.88 -10.46
CA ILE A 337 -17.73 -2.51 -10.27
C ILE A 337 -18.02 -1.23 -11.05
N ILE A 338 -19.18 -1.18 -11.72
CA ILE A 338 -19.62 -0.03 -12.52
C ILE A 338 -19.62 1.26 -11.68
N PRO A 339 -18.80 2.28 -12.02
CA PRO A 339 -18.64 3.49 -11.19
C PRO A 339 -19.92 4.29 -10.95
N SER A 340 -20.87 4.27 -11.88
CA SER A 340 -22.15 4.98 -11.72
C SER A 340 -23.00 4.42 -10.58
N LYS A 341 -22.81 3.13 -10.23
CA LYS A 341 -23.51 2.47 -9.12
C LYS A 341 -22.90 2.82 -7.75
N ILE A 342 -21.69 3.39 -7.71
CA ILE A 342 -20.99 3.72 -6.47
C ILE A 342 -21.19 5.21 -6.13
N VAL A 343 -22.20 5.47 -5.31
CA VAL A 343 -22.55 6.83 -4.87
C VAL A 343 -21.54 7.34 -3.83
N LEU A 344 -20.82 8.41 -4.17
CA LEU A 344 -19.90 9.07 -3.24
C LEU A 344 -20.62 10.10 -2.36
N PRO A 345 -20.16 10.35 -1.12
CA PRO A 345 -20.88 11.15 -0.15
C PRO A 345 -20.95 12.64 -0.54
N ALA A 346 -22.16 13.14 -0.83
CA ALA A 346 -22.40 14.54 -1.15
C ALA A 346 -22.01 15.49 0.00
N SER A 347 -22.06 15.02 1.26
CA SER A 347 -21.61 15.76 2.44
C SER A 347 -20.13 16.17 2.38
N ASP A 348 -19.33 15.45 1.58
CA ASP A 348 -17.91 15.74 1.37
C ASP A 348 -17.66 16.57 0.09
N GLY A 349 -18.72 17.01 -0.58
CA GLY A 349 -18.66 17.78 -1.82
C GLY A 349 -18.45 16.95 -3.08
N TYR A 350 -18.50 15.61 -3.02
CA TYR A 350 -18.52 14.80 -4.24
C TYR A 350 -19.80 15.04 -5.03
N ARG A 351 -19.70 15.02 -6.36
CA ARG A 351 -20.83 15.23 -7.28
C ARG A 351 -20.81 14.22 -8.42
N PHE A 352 -21.98 13.95 -9.00
CA PHE A 352 -22.06 13.12 -10.20
C PHE A 352 -21.62 13.92 -11.44
N CYS A 353 -20.86 13.28 -12.33
CA CYS A 353 -20.52 13.82 -13.64
C CYS A 353 -21.23 12.98 -14.70
N GLU A 354 -22.24 13.56 -15.34
CA GLU A 354 -23.06 12.91 -16.37
C GLU A 354 -22.20 12.40 -17.54
N GLU A 355 -21.33 13.27 -18.07
CA GLU A 355 -20.47 12.95 -19.23
C GLU A 355 -19.54 11.75 -18.99
N CYS A 356 -19.05 11.58 -17.76
CA CYS A 356 -18.21 10.44 -17.39
C CYS A 356 -19.00 9.30 -16.72
N SER A 357 -20.29 9.49 -16.47
CA SER A 357 -21.16 8.57 -15.73
C SER A 357 -20.52 8.05 -14.42
N ARG A 358 -19.92 8.95 -13.63
CA ARG A 358 -19.27 8.61 -12.36
C ARG A 358 -19.28 9.78 -11.37
N TYR A 359 -19.18 9.47 -10.08
CA TYR A 359 -18.98 10.48 -9.04
C TYR A 359 -17.53 10.96 -9.00
N VAL A 360 -17.35 12.27 -8.85
CA VAL A 360 -16.06 12.95 -8.89
C VAL A 360 -15.89 13.91 -7.71
N SER A 361 -14.64 14.17 -7.34
CA SER A 361 -14.33 15.14 -6.29
C SER A 361 -14.65 16.58 -6.74
N PRO A 362 -14.90 17.54 -5.82
CA PRO A 362 -15.35 18.88 -6.19
C PRO A 362 -14.33 19.60 -7.10
N GLU A 363 -13.04 19.41 -6.83
CA GLU A 363 -11.95 19.99 -7.61
C GLU A 363 -11.68 19.30 -8.96
N ASN A 364 -12.23 18.11 -9.20
CA ASN A 364 -12.07 17.37 -10.45
C ASN A 364 -13.09 17.80 -11.51
N VAL A 365 -12.77 18.89 -12.19
CA VAL A 365 -13.59 19.48 -13.25
C VAL A 365 -13.45 18.65 -14.53
N HIS A 366 -14.58 18.38 -15.20
CA HIS A 366 -14.61 17.66 -16.48
C HIS A 366 -13.87 18.49 -17.54
N CYS A 367 -12.90 17.87 -18.22
CA CYS A 367 -12.23 18.49 -19.34
C CYS A 367 -12.96 18.19 -20.64
N LYS A 368 -13.53 19.23 -21.27
CA LYS A 368 -14.26 19.11 -22.55
C LYS A 368 -13.40 18.63 -23.72
N ASP A 369 -12.09 18.87 -23.67
CA ASP A 369 -11.15 18.46 -24.72
C ASP A 369 -10.73 16.99 -24.54
N CYS A 370 -10.41 16.58 -23.31
CA CYS A 370 -10.05 15.19 -22.99
C CYS A 370 -11.26 14.26 -22.83
N LYS A 371 -12.49 14.81 -22.75
CA LYS A 371 -13.73 14.07 -22.45
C LYS A 371 -13.64 13.25 -21.16
N SER A 372 -12.96 13.79 -20.15
CA SER A 372 -12.69 13.07 -18.91
C SER A 372 -12.46 13.99 -17.71
N CYS A 373 -12.81 13.50 -16.52
CA CYS A 373 -12.47 14.09 -15.23
C CYS A 373 -11.11 13.54 -14.77
N THR A 374 -10.03 14.26 -15.08
CA THR A 374 -8.66 13.74 -15.03
C THR A 374 -7.88 14.08 -13.76
N SER A 375 -8.41 14.92 -12.87
CA SER A 375 -7.69 15.30 -11.65
C SER A 375 -7.60 14.12 -10.69
N LYS A 376 -6.40 13.88 -10.15
CA LYS A 376 -6.12 12.73 -9.26
C LYS A 376 -5.56 13.16 -7.91
N ASP A 377 -4.86 14.29 -7.85
CA ASP A 377 -4.10 14.72 -6.68
C ASP A 377 -4.79 15.82 -5.86
N GLY A 378 -6.09 16.07 -6.07
CA GLY A 378 -6.81 17.10 -5.34
C GLY A 378 -6.50 18.54 -5.78
N SER A 379 -5.92 18.74 -6.96
CA SER A 379 -5.81 20.04 -7.62
C SER A 379 -6.64 20.10 -8.89
N THR A 380 -7.17 21.26 -9.27
CA THR A 380 -7.89 21.39 -10.55
C THR A 380 -6.88 21.39 -11.70
N TYR A 381 -6.92 20.34 -12.52
CA TYR A 381 -6.01 20.17 -13.66
C TYR A 381 -6.41 21.13 -14.79
N THR A 382 -5.42 21.54 -15.58
CA THR A 382 -5.63 22.37 -16.77
C THR A 382 -5.29 21.56 -18.02
N HIS A 383 -6.09 21.72 -19.08
CA HIS A 383 -5.81 21.06 -20.35
C HIS A 383 -4.66 21.77 -21.07
N CYS A 384 -3.61 21.02 -21.41
CA CYS A 384 -2.54 21.49 -22.26
C CYS A 384 -2.82 21.09 -23.71
N LYS A 385 -3.21 22.07 -24.54
CA LYS A 385 -3.54 21.85 -25.97
C LYS A 385 -2.38 21.25 -26.77
N LEU A 386 -1.15 21.66 -26.45
CA LEU A 386 0.06 21.19 -27.13
C LEU A 386 0.38 19.72 -26.81
N CYS A 387 0.14 19.29 -25.57
CA CYS A 387 0.32 17.89 -25.17
C CYS A 387 -0.94 17.04 -25.36
N ASN A 388 -2.05 17.67 -25.75
CA ASN A 388 -3.38 17.08 -25.80
C ASN A 388 -3.75 16.27 -24.53
N ARG A 389 -3.42 16.81 -23.35
CA ARG A 389 -3.69 16.15 -22.07
C ARG A 389 -3.84 17.13 -20.93
N CYS A 390 -4.62 16.75 -19.93
CA CYS A 390 -4.71 17.49 -18.68
C CYS A 390 -3.46 17.28 -17.81
N VAL A 391 -2.96 18.38 -17.24
CA VAL A 391 -1.78 18.41 -16.37
C VAL A 391 -2.09 19.13 -15.07
N LYS A 392 -1.21 18.96 -14.07
CA LYS A 392 -1.33 19.66 -12.80
C LYS A 392 -1.19 21.18 -13.03
N PRO A 393 -1.86 22.03 -12.24
CA PRO A 393 -1.81 23.48 -12.45
C PRO A 393 -0.41 24.10 -12.25
N VAL A 394 0.48 23.40 -11.54
CA VAL A 394 1.90 23.80 -11.38
C VAL A 394 2.79 23.38 -12.56
N THR A 395 2.24 22.70 -13.56
CA THR A 395 2.97 22.26 -14.75
C THR A 395 2.86 23.33 -15.82
N VAL A 396 3.99 23.94 -16.17
CA VAL A 396 4.11 24.83 -17.34
C VAL A 396 4.51 24.04 -18.57
N HIS A 397 3.99 24.43 -19.73
CA HIS A 397 4.46 23.85 -20.98
C HIS A 397 5.86 24.40 -21.28
N CYS A 398 6.72 23.49 -21.65
CA CYS A 398 8.15 23.69 -21.63
C CYS A 398 8.67 24.71 -22.64
N LEU A 399 7.95 24.87 -23.76
CA LEU A 399 8.28 25.85 -24.79
C LEU A 399 7.98 27.28 -24.32
N ASP A 400 6.97 27.46 -23.46
CA ASP A 400 6.65 28.75 -22.86
C ASP A 400 7.75 29.19 -21.90
N SER A 401 8.37 28.25 -21.18
CA SER A 401 9.54 28.48 -20.32
C SER A 401 10.73 29.09 -21.07
N LEU A 402 10.93 28.70 -22.35
CA LEU A 402 12.02 29.21 -23.20
C LEU A 402 11.70 30.59 -23.80
N LEU A 403 10.42 30.90 -24.04
CA LEU A 403 9.99 32.17 -24.61
C LEU A 403 9.96 33.30 -23.56
N THR A 404 9.57 33.01 -22.31
CA THR A 404 9.71 33.99 -21.21
C THR A 404 11.17 34.36 -20.95
N ALA A 405 12.13 33.47 -21.22
CA ALA A 405 13.56 33.75 -21.07
C ALA A 405 14.15 34.58 -22.22
N ARG A 406 13.52 34.60 -23.41
CA ARG A 406 14.02 35.31 -24.60
C ARG A 406 13.64 36.79 -24.68
N ASN A 407 12.67 37.26 -23.89
CA ASN A 407 12.20 38.66 -23.91
C ASN A 407 12.94 39.61 -22.94
N GLN A 408 14.13 39.25 -22.45
CA GLN A 408 15.02 40.15 -21.70
C GLN A 408 16.38 40.24 -22.42
N PRO A 409 16.66 41.31 -23.22
CA PRO A 409 17.83 41.34 -24.09
C PRO A 409 19.17 41.64 -23.40
N ASN A 410 19.25 41.72 -22.06
CA ASN A 410 20.50 42.05 -21.37
C ASN A 410 20.73 41.16 -20.14
N LEU A 411 21.29 39.98 -20.37
CA LEU A 411 22.06 39.24 -19.37
C LEU A 411 22.93 38.22 -20.10
N GLU A 412 24.12 38.67 -20.50
CA GLU A 412 25.20 37.77 -20.86
C GLU A 412 25.52 36.84 -19.68
N LYS A 413 25.50 35.53 -19.96
CA LYS A 413 26.23 34.47 -19.23
C LYS A 413 26.00 34.43 -17.72
N ARG A 414 24.84 33.89 -17.29
CA ARG A 414 24.70 33.02 -16.10
C ARG A 414 23.29 32.48 -16.04
N VAL A 415 23.13 31.18 -16.27
CA VAL A 415 21.87 30.46 -16.06
C VAL A 415 21.58 30.41 -14.56
N LEU A 416 20.73 31.33 -14.09
CA LEU A 416 20.10 31.32 -12.76
C LEU A 416 18.59 31.52 -12.98
N PRO A 417 17.72 30.64 -12.46
CA PRO A 417 16.28 30.80 -12.66
C PRO A 417 15.70 31.75 -11.61
N LEU A 418 15.20 32.90 -12.06
CA LEU A 418 14.27 33.74 -11.31
C LEU A 418 12.91 33.68 -12.02
N CYS A 419 11.89 33.20 -11.32
CA CYS A 419 10.50 33.52 -11.64
C CYS A 419 9.81 33.95 -10.34
N PHE A 420 9.29 35.18 -10.36
CA PHE A 420 8.49 35.81 -9.33
C PHE A 420 7.01 35.39 -9.46
N GLU A 421 6.30 35.33 -8.33
CA GLU A 421 4.83 35.45 -8.27
C GLU A 421 4.48 36.95 -8.22
N ILE A 422 3.55 37.40 -9.08
CA ILE A 422 2.97 38.75 -9.00
C ILE A 422 1.60 38.62 -8.34
N ASN A 423 1.46 39.14 -7.13
CA ASN A 423 0.18 39.61 -6.59
C ASN A 423 0.41 41.03 -6.05
N GLY A 424 -0.40 41.97 -6.52
CA GLY A 424 -0.25 43.39 -6.23
C GLY A 424 -0.58 43.73 -4.77
N ALA A 425 0.25 44.59 -4.19
CA ALA A 425 -0.14 45.73 -3.35
C ALA A 425 1.12 46.56 -3.05
N SER A 426 1.04 47.87 -3.30
CA SER A 426 2.04 48.86 -2.89
C SER A 426 2.05 48.96 -1.37
N LEU A 427 3.22 48.81 -0.73
CA LEU A 427 3.58 49.49 0.52
C LEU A 427 5.06 49.26 0.85
N SER A 428 5.77 50.37 1.02
CA SER A 428 7.18 50.45 1.39
C SER A 428 7.38 50.27 2.89
N VAL A 429 7.95 49.15 3.34
CA VAL A 429 8.69 49.10 4.63
C VAL A 429 9.79 48.04 4.53
N THR A 430 11.02 48.45 4.85
CA THR A 430 12.21 47.62 4.98
C THR A 430 12.10 46.66 6.17
N ALA A 431 11.95 45.36 5.90
CA ALA A 431 12.19 44.30 6.89
C ALA A 431 12.84 43.08 6.20
N ARG A 432 14.03 42.69 6.68
CA ARG A 432 14.77 41.51 6.21
C ARG A 432 14.02 40.23 6.62
N VAL A 433 13.26 39.64 5.71
CA VAL A 433 12.73 38.28 5.84
C VAL A 433 13.63 37.32 5.07
N GLN A 434 14.22 36.35 5.77
CA GLN A 434 15.08 35.33 5.20
C GLN A 434 14.19 34.26 4.52
N VAL A 435 13.89 34.44 3.24
CA VAL A 435 13.11 33.48 2.44
C VAL A 435 13.96 32.27 2.09
N ARG A 436 13.59 31.08 2.57
CA ARG A 436 14.12 29.79 2.10
C ARG A 436 13.54 29.49 0.71
N TYR A 437 14.35 29.63 -0.33
CA TYR A 437 13.98 29.23 -1.69
C TYR A 437 13.81 27.71 -1.78
N GLN A 438 12.61 27.24 -2.09
CA GLN A 438 12.36 25.88 -2.58
C GLN A 438 12.50 25.88 -4.11
N TRP A 439 13.44 25.09 -4.63
CA TRP A 439 13.59 24.86 -6.07
C TRP A 439 12.36 24.13 -6.61
N LYS A 440 11.53 24.80 -7.42
CA LYS A 440 10.51 24.13 -8.24
C LYS A 440 11.18 23.63 -9.52
N ALA A 441 10.93 22.36 -9.87
CA ALA A 441 11.48 21.75 -11.08
C ALA A 441 10.76 22.29 -12.32
N VAL A 442 11.51 22.84 -13.29
CA VAL A 442 11.02 23.31 -14.58
C VAL A 442 11.00 22.14 -15.55
N TYR A 443 9.88 21.84 -16.19
CA TYR A 443 9.78 20.76 -17.18
C TYR A 443 10.25 21.28 -18.57
N VAL A 444 10.90 20.43 -19.39
CA VAL A 444 11.29 20.63 -20.81
C VAL A 444 10.51 19.67 -21.74
N HIS A 445 10.23 20.05 -23.00
CA HIS A 445 9.45 19.22 -23.94
C HIS A 445 10.44 18.42 -24.77
N CYS A 446 10.46 17.10 -24.63
CA CYS A 446 11.33 16.26 -25.45
C CYS A 446 10.65 15.96 -26.76
N GLN A 447 11.30 16.38 -27.85
CA GLN A 447 10.85 16.06 -29.20
C GLN A 447 10.96 14.57 -29.51
N SER A 448 11.81 13.81 -28.81
CA SER A 448 11.87 12.35 -28.97
C SER A 448 10.69 11.64 -28.30
N CYS A 449 10.26 12.07 -27.10
CA CYS A 449 9.10 11.49 -26.41
C CYS A 449 7.76 12.10 -26.83
N GLN A 450 7.78 13.26 -27.50
CA GLN A 450 6.61 14.11 -27.72
C GLN A 450 5.86 14.46 -26.41
N GLN A 451 6.59 14.58 -25.30
CA GLN A 451 6.02 14.85 -23.97
C GLN A 451 6.88 15.82 -23.14
N CYS A 452 6.22 16.52 -22.22
CA CYS A 452 6.86 17.36 -21.21
C CYS A 452 7.40 16.50 -20.05
N ALA A 453 8.69 16.63 -19.74
CA ALA A 453 9.36 15.91 -18.66
C ALA A 453 10.50 16.77 -18.06
N LEU A 454 11.17 16.34 -17.01
CA LEU A 454 12.23 17.15 -16.35
C LEU A 454 13.40 17.45 -17.31
N PRO A 455 14.23 18.49 -17.10
CA PRO A 455 15.30 18.88 -18.03
C PRO A 455 16.27 17.73 -18.31
N ASP A 456 16.50 16.88 -17.30
CA ASP A 456 17.40 15.73 -17.37
C ASP A 456 16.66 14.40 -17.59
N HIS A 457 15.40 14.42 -18.02
CA HIS A 457 14.70 13.19 -18.34
C HIS A 457 15.36 12.51 -19.54
N GLN A 458 15.45 11.18 -19.47
CA GLN A 458 16.04 10.40 -20.54
C GLN A 458 14.92 9.81 -21.37
N CYS A 459 14.83 10.27 -22.63
CA CYS A 459 13.75 9.94 -23.53
C CYS A 459 13.66 8.43 -23.86
N ASP A 460 14.76 7.69 -23.62
CA ASP A 460 14.91 6.25 -23.89
C ASP A 460 15.29 5.40 -22.66
N ARG A 461 14.86 5.74 -21.44
CA ARG A 461 15.08 4.85 -20.27
C ARG A 461 14.05 3.71 -20.17
N GLN A 462 13.98 2.89 -21.21
CA GLN A 462 14.38 1.50 -21.01
C GLN A 462 15.83 1.37 -21.51
N LYS A 463 16.77 1.36 -20.55
CA LYS A 463 18.23 1.06 -20.63
C LYS A 463 19.16 2.23 -20.28
N ASP A 464 19.89 2.00 -19.20
CA ASP A 464 21.27 2.42 -18.90
C ASP A 464 21.64 3.93 -18.87
N LYS A 465 21.81 4.45 -17.65
CA LYS A 465 23.01 5.23 -17.26
C LYS A 465 23.07 5.40 -15.73
N VAL A 466 24.06 4.77 -15.12
CA VAL A 466 24.37 4.80 -13.69
C VAL A 466 25.64 5.63 -13.52
N GLY A 467 25.61 6.69 -12.73
CA GLY A 467 26.80 7.42 -12.29
C GLY A 467 26.78 7.67 -10.78
N CYS A 468 27.96 7.91 -10.20
CA CYS A 468 28.15 8.20 -8.79
C CYS A 468 27.81 9.65 -8.46
N HIS A 469 26.69 9.87 -7.75
CA HIS A 469 26.26 11.21 -7.35
C HIS A 469 27.12 11.87 -6.25
N ILE A 470 28.18 11.21 -5.75
CA ILE A 470 29.10 11.80 -4.75
C ILE A 470 30.25 12.54 -5.43
N CYS A 471 30.85 11.98 -6.49
CA CYS A 471 32.02 12.55 -7.17
C CYS A 471 31.80 12.83 -8.66
N GLY A 472 30.65 12.49 -9.22
CA GLY A 472 30.33 12.70 -10.63
C GLY A 472 30.90 11.66 -11.60
N SER A 473 31.73 10.71 -11.14
CA SER A 473 32.26 9.63 -11.98
C SER A 473 31.16 8.68 -12.43
N LEU A 474 31.21 8.25 -13.69
CA LEU A 474 30.27 7.30 -14.29
C LEU A 474 30.68 5.84 -14.08
N ASP A 475 31.84 5.59 -13.47
CA ASP A 475 32.47 4.25 -13.41
C ASP A 475 32.02 3.41 -12.21
N HIS A 476 31.33 4.00 -11.23
CA HIS A 476 30.89 3.33 -10.00
C HIS A 476 29.58 3.90 -9.44
N LYS A 477 28.97 3.18 -8.48
CA LYS A 477 27.77 3.64 -7.73
C LYS A 477 28.18 4.30 -6.42
N ARG A 478 27.29 5.10 -5.82
CA ARG A 478 27.50 5.80 -4.52
C ARG A 478 28.18 4.95 -3.44
N ARG A 479 27.83 3.67 -3.32
CA ARG A 479 28.30 2.74 -2.28
C ARG A 479 29.75 2.27 -2.48
N ASP A 480 30.28 2.48 -3.67
CA ASP A 480 31.59 2.02 -4.12
C ASP A 480 32.50 3.26 -4.40
N CYS A 481 32.18 4.41 -3.81
CA CYS A 481 32.83 5.68 -4.10
C CYS A 481 34.03 5.91 -3.17
N PRO A 482 35.26 6.09 -3.69
CA PRO A 482 36.45 6.32 -2.86
C PRO A 482 36.37 7.62 -2.03
N GLU A 483 35.55 8.59 -2.46
CA GLU A 483 35.28 9.86 -1.75
C GLU A 483 34.28 9.73 -0.57
N GLN A 484 33.72 8.54 -0.33
CA GLN A 484 32.63 8.33 0.64
C GLN A 484 33.02 8.65 2.10
N PHE A 485 34.32 8.64 2.44
CA PHE A 485 34.81 8.81 3.81
C PHE A 485 35.10 10.28 4.22
N ASN A 486 35.14 11.24 3.30
CA ASN A 486 35.57 12.62 3.62
C ASN A 486 34.48 13.56 4.17
N LYS A 487 33.22 13.12 4.34
CA LYS A 487 32.15 13.93 4.97
C LYS A 487 31.89 13.63 6.44
N VAL A 488 32.41 12.54 6.99
CA VAL A 488 32.23 12.20 8.43
C VAL A 488 33.06 13.13 9.33
N PHE A 489 34.17 13.68 8.85
CA PHE A 489 35.06 14.53 9.66
C PHE A 489 34.71 16.04 9.69
N ARG A 490 33.87 16.56 8.78
CA ARG A 490 33.49 18.00 8.81
C ARG A 490 32.28 18.31 9.71
N HIS A 491 31.39 17.35 9.98
CA HIS A 491 30.24 17.58 10.86
C HIS A 491 30.53 17.39 12.36
N LYS A 492 31.60 16.68 12.74
CA LYS A 492 32.04 16.59 14.15
C LYS A 492 32.77 17.83 14.67
N LYS A 493 33.37 18.66 13.80
CA LYS A 493 34.10 19.86 14.24
C LYS A 493 33.18 21.06 14.54
N ARG A 494 31.95 21.09 14.00
CA ARG A 494 31.01 22.22 14.18
C ARG A 494 30.08 22.14 15.40
N ARG A 495 30.11 21.04 16.15
CA ARG A 495 29.34 20.86 17.41
C ARG A 495 30.19 21.03 18.68
N LYS A 496 31.47 21.40 18.54
CA LYS A 496 32.38 21.61 19.68
C LYS A 496 32.71 23.09 19.97
N ASP A 497 32.31 24.02 19.08
CA ASP A 497 32.60 25.47 19.22
C ASP A 497 31.32 26.31 19.35
N SER A 498 30.27 25.79 19.98
CA SER A 498 29.11 26.60 20.41
C SER A 498 28.44 25.93 21.62
N SER A 499 29.28 25.74 22.64
CA SER A 499 28.90 26.01 24.03
C SER A 499 29.05 27.51 24.30
#